data_AF-A0A2T9X6Y4-F1
#
_entry.id   AF-A0A2T9X6Y4-F1
#
_cell.length_a   1.000
_cell.length_b   1.000
_cell.length_c   1.000
_cell.angle_alpha   90.00
_cell.angle_beta   90.00
_cell.angle_gamma   90.00
#
_symmetry.space_group_name_H-M   'P 1'
#
loop_
_entity.id
_entity.type
_entity.pdbx_description
1 polymer ?
#
loop_
_entity_poly.entity_id
_entity_poly.type
_entity_poly.pdbx_seq_one_letter_code
_entity_poly.pdbx_strand_id
1 'polypeptide(L)'
;MKVELVSYTKDGERVVAIASKMSRSRKGWDYHEKTMTDEEVEVWIRDAIIHGYWSPLEHSSYTFSIEGISRVASHQLVRHRIAS
;
A
#
# COMPACT_ATOMS: atom_id res chain seq x y z
N MET A 1 -22.45 3.71 -11.88
CA MET A 1 -21.08 3.25 -11.59
C MET A 1 -21.10 2.68 -10.17
N LYS A 2 -20.66 1.43 -10.01
CA LYS A 2 -20.55 0.73 -8.73
C LYS A 2 -19.10 0.29 -8.56
N VAL A 3 -18.50 0.56 -7.41
CA VAL A 3 -17.11 0.21 -7.10
C VAL A 3 -17.08 -0.53 -5.78
N GLU A 4 -16.47 -1.71 -5.76
CA GLU A 4 -16.37 -2.55 -4.57
C GLU A 4 -14.93 -3.03 -4.39
N LEU A 5 -14.40 -2.92 -3.17
CA LEU A 5 -13.13 -3.56 -2.80
C LEU A 5 -13.38 -5.07 -2.65
N VAL A 6 -12.75 -5.88 -3.50
CA VAL A 6 -12.96 -7.34 -3.51
C VAL A 6 -11.79 -8.12 -2.91
N SER A 7 -10.60 -7.52 -2.90
CA SER A 7 -9.42 -8.12 -2.27
C SER A 7 -8.42 -7.04 -1.86
N TYR A 8 -7.63 -7.30 -0.83
CA TYR A 8 -6.57 -6.42 -0.37
C TYR A 8 -5.50 -7.19 0.39
N THR A 9 -4.31 -6.59 0.50
CA THR A 9 -3.23 -7.12 1.33
C THR A 9 -3.61 -7.00 2.79
N LYS A 10 -3.81 -8.14 3.46
CA LYS A 10 -4.09 -8.17 4.89
C LYS A 10 -2.95 -7.48 5.65
N ASP A 11 -3.31 -6.60 6.58
CA ASP A 11 -2.36 -5.81 7.38
C ASP A 11 -1.39 -4.97 6.53
N GLY A 12 -1.81 -4.57 5.32
CA GLY A 12 -0.95 -3.87 4.35
C GLY A 12 -0.26 -2.61 4.88
N GLU A 13 -0.95 -1.82 5.73
CA GLU A 13 -0.36 -0.66 6.39
C GLU A 13 0.85 -1.03 7.27
N ARG A 14 0.72 -2.10 8.05
CA ARG A 14 1.79 -2.61 8.90
C ARG A 14 2.95 -3.15 8.07
N VAL A 15 2.67 -3.84 6.95
CA VAL A 15 3.70 -4.30 6.00
C VAL A 15 4.50 -3.12 5.44
N VAL A 16 3.81 -2.08 4.97
CA VAL A 16 4.43 -0.85 4.45
C VAL A 16 5.28 -0.17 5.52
N ALA A 17 4.76 -0.02 6.74
CA ALA A 17 5.47 0.64 7.84
C ALA A 17 6.75 -0.12 8.24
N ILE A 18 6.67 -1.45 8.36
CA ILE A 18 7.83 -2.28 8.67
C ILE A 18 8.87 -2.18 7.56
N ALA A 19 8.47 -2.30 6.29
CA ALA A 19 9.39 -2.18 5.15
C ALA A 19 10.08 -0.80 5.11
N SER A 20 9.32 0.26 5.39
CA SER A 20 9.83 1.63 5.49
C SER A 20 10.87 1.77 6.60
N LYS A 21 10.57 1.25 7.80
CA LYS A 21 11.46 1.29 8.97
C LYS A 21 12.70 0.41 8.82
N MET A 22 12.57 -0.76 8.21
CA MET A 22 13.66 -1.75 8.07
C MET A 22 14.86 -1.18 7.31
N SER A 23 14.63 -0.34 6.30
CA SER A 23 15.70 0.32 5.53
C SER A 23 16.57 1.27 6.36
N ARG A 24 16.11 1.67 7.54
CA ARG A 24 16.78 2.60 8.47
C ARG A 24 17.05 1.95 9.84
N SER A 25 16.74 0.67 10.00
CA SER A 25 16.84 -0.05 11.27
C SER A 25 17.93 -1.12 11.23
N ARG A 26 18.59 -1.35 12.37
CA ARG A 26 19.47 -2.51 12.57
C ARG A 26 18.69 -3.77 12.97
N LYS A 27 17.37 -3.68 13.12
CA LYS A 27 16.48 -4.77 13.52
C LYS A 27 15.75 -5.34 12.29
N GLY A 28 15.57 -6.65 12.25
CA GLY A 28 14.89 -7.36 11.16
C GLY A 28 13.37 -7.40 11.30
N TRP A 29 12.71 -8.08 10.35
CA TRP A 29 11.25 -8.20 10.26
C TRP A 29 10.59 -8.65 11.55
N ASP A 30 10.98 -9.82 12.08
CA ASP A 30 10.38 -10.45 13.27
C ASP A 30 10.35 -9.53 14.50
N TYR A 31 11.34 -8.64 14.63
CA TYR A 31 11.36 -7.67 15.71
C TYR A 31 10.25 -6.64 15.52
N HIS A 32 10.22 -5.98 14.35
CA HIS A 32 9.24 -4.92 14.10
C HIS A 32 7.82 -5.46 14.02
N GLU A 33 7.61 -6.65 13.47
CA GLU A 33 6.30 -7.31 13.45
C GLU A 33 5.74 -7.49 14.86
N LYS A 34 6.58 -7.89 15.82
CA LYS A 34 6.17 -8.15 17.21
C LYS A 34 6.07 -6.90 18.07
N THR A 35 6.87 -5.87 17.80
CA THR A 35 6.96 -4.70 18.68
C THR A 35 6.29 -3.44 18.16
N MET A 36 6.03 -3.34 16.85
CA MET A 36 5.51 -2.11 16.25
C MET A 36 4.07 -1.85 16.72
N THR A 37 3.81 -0.68 17.29
CA THR A 37 2.47 -0.26 17.68
C THR A 37 1.71 0.34 16.49
N ASP A 38 0.39 0.51 16.61
CA ASP A 38 -0.41 1.12 15.55
C ASP A 38 -0.06 2.61 15.36
N GLU A 39 0.35 3.31 16.43
CA GLU A 39 0.88 4.68 16.33
C GLU A 39 2.20 4.71 15.57
N GLU A 40 3.10 3.74 15.79
CA GLU A 40 4.32 3.62 15.01
C GLU A 40 4.04 3.31 13.54
N VAL A 41 3.01 2.50 13.23
CA VAL A 41 2.57 2.23 11.84
C VAL A 41 2.23 3.54 11.14
N GLU A 42 1.39 4.39 11.74
CA GLU A 42 1.03 5.69 11.16
C GLU A 42 2.27 6.57 10.93
N VAL A 43 3.16 6.65 11.93
CA VAL A 43 4.39 7.45 11.86
C VAL A 43 5.24 7.05 10.66
N TRP A 44 5.47 5.75 10.44
CA TRP A 44 6.35 5.29 9.37
C TRP A 44 5.73 5.37 7.98
N ILE A 45 4.41 5.20 7.85
CA ILE A 45 3.71 5.48 6.58
C ILE A 45 3.82 6.96 6.23
N ARG A 46 3.57 7.85 7.21
CA ARG A 46 3.65 9.28 7.01
C ARG A 46 5.08 9.73 6.69
N ASP A 47 6.08 9.19 7.38
CA ASP A 47 7.51 9.46 7.12
C ASP A 47 7.88 9.08 5.68
N ALA A 48 7.44 7.90 5.21
CA ALA A 48 7.69 7.43 3.85
C ALA A 48 7.10 8.38 2.81
N ILE A 49 5.86 8.86 3.00
CA ILE A 49 5.20 9.81 2.09
C ILE A 49 5.93 11.17 2.08
N ILE A 50 6.24 11.72 3.25
CA ILE A 50 6.88 13.05 3.37
C ILE A 50 8.27 13.06 2.72
N HIS A 51 9.03 11.99 2.87
CA HIS A 51 10.40 11.89 2.33
C HIS A 51 10.48 11.28 0.92
N GLY A 52 9.34 10.92 0.32
CA GLY A 52 9.29 10.39 -1.05
C GLY A 52 9.80 8.96 -1.19
N TYR A 53 9.72 8.16 -0.12
CA TYR A 53 10.04 6.73 -0.15
C TYR A 53 8.83 5.96 -0.66
N TRP A 54 8.65 5.94 -1.98
CA TRP A 54 7.46 5.35 -2.60
C TRP A 54 7.49 3.82 -2.71
N SER A 55 8.69 3.21 -2.82
CA SER A 55 8.79 1.77 -3.05
C SER A 55 8.19 0.87 -1.95
N PRO A 56 8.24 1.21 -0.65
CA PRO A 56 7.57 0.41 0.37
C PRO A 56 6.04 0.43 0.24
N LEU A 57 5.46 1.49 -0.33
CA LEU A 57 4.00 1.59 -0.53
C LEU A 57 3.50 0.60 -1.58
N GLU A 58 4.37 0.14 -2.49
CA GLU A 58 4.05 -0.88 -3.49
C GLU A 58 3.86 -2.28 -2.88
N HIS A 59 4.20 -2.49 -1.62
CA HIS A 59 4.03 -3.78 -0.92
C HIS A 59 2.59 -4.06 -0.48
N SER A 60 1.69 -3.07 -0.57
CA SER A 60 0.26 -3.25 -0.31
C SER A 60 -0.53 -3.11 -1.61
N SER A 61 -1.24 -4.17 -1.97
CA SER A 61 -2.10 -4.23 -3.17
C SER A 61 -3.58 -4.28 -2.80
N TYR A 62 -4.42 -3.64 -3.64
CA TYR A 62 -5.87 -3.57 -3.51
C TYR A 62 -6.53 -3.87 -4.86
N THR A 63 -7.58 -4.67 -4.85
CA THR A 63 -8.32 -5.09 -6.06
C THR A 63 -9.77 -4.64 -5.94
N PHE A 64 -10.25 -3.98 -6.99
CA PHE A 64 -11.60 -3.43 -7.05
C PHE A 64 -12.40 -4.06 -8.18
N SER A 65 -13.66 -4.41 -7.92
CA SER A 65 -14.67 -4.57 -8.97
C SER A 65 -15.18 -3.18 -9.37
N ILE A 66 -15.20 -2.88 -10.67
CA ILE A 66 -15.68 -1.62 -11.20
C ILE A 66 -16.73 -1.92 -12.28
N GLU A 67 -18.00 -1.65 -11.95
CA GLU A 67 -19.14 -1.92 -12.81
C GLU A 67 -19.81 -0.63 -13.29
N GLY A 68 -20.36 -0.68 -14.52
CA GLY A 68 -21.03 0.47 -15.12
C GLY A 68 -20.09 1.65 -15.42
N ILE A 69 -18.83 1.36 -15.75
CA ILE A 69 -17.86 2.33 -16.31
C ILE A 69 -18.04 2.47 -17.82
N SER A 70 -17.86 3.67 -18.36
CA SER A 70 -17.93 3.88 -19.82
C SER A 70 -16.71 3.30 -20.53
N ARG A 71 -16.86 2.94 -21.81
CA ARG A 71 -15.74 2.49 -22.65
C ARG A 71 -14.64 3.55 -22.79
N VAL A 72 -15.01 4.82 -22.87
CA VAL A 72 -14.03 5.92 -22.96
C VAL A 72 -13.20 6.00 -21.69
N ALA A 73 -13.84 5.86 -20.52
CA ALA A 73 -13.14 5.86 -19.23
C ALA A 73 -12.25 4.62 -19.08
N SER A 74 -12.72 3.41 -19.44
CA SER A 74 -11.89 2.21 -19.36
C SER A 74 -10.67 2.27 -20.29
N HIS A 75 -10.81 2.86 -21.48
CA HIS A 75 -9.69 3.09 -22.40
C HIS A 75 -8.62 4.05 -21.83
N GLN A 76 -8.99 4.99 -20.96
CA GLN A 76 -8.01 5.81 -20.22
C GLN A 76 -7.40 5.02 -19.06
N LEU A 77 -8.23 4.30 -18.30
CA LEU A 77 -7.81 3.55 -17.13
C LEU A 77 -6.74 2.50 -17.45
N VAL A 78 -6.92 1.73 -18.54
CA VAL A 78 -5.95 0.68 -18.94
C VAL A 78 -4.60 1.24 -19.43
N ARG A 79 -4.43 2.57 -19.52
CA ARG A 79 -3.13 3.20 -19.82
C ARG A 79 -2.23 3.28 -18.59
N HIS A 80 -2.77 3.07 -17.39
CA HIS A 80 -1.98 2.94 -16.16
C HIS A 80 -1.30 1.58 -16.13
N ARG A 81 0.00 1.55 -16.40
CA ARG A 81 0.78 0.31 -16.59
C ARG A 81 1.25 -0.35 -15.29
N ILE A 82 1.07 0.31 -14.15
CA ILE A 82 1.37 -0.22 -12.82
C ILE A 82 0.04 -0.55 -12.14
N ALA A 83 -0.66 -1.52 -12.72
CA ALA A 83 -1.94 -2.06 -12.30
C ALA A 83 -2.16 -3.41 -13.02
N SER A 84 -3.10 -4.22 -12.55
CA SER A 84 -3.52 -5.48 -13.20
C SER A 84 -5.04 -5.58 -13.25
#